data_AF-A0A7K0BUR1-F1
#
_entry.id   AF-A0A7K0BUR1-F1
#
_cell.length_a   1.000
_cell.length_b   1.000
_cell.length_c   1.000
_cell.angle_alpha   90.00
_cell.angle_beta   90.00
_cell.angle_gamma   90.00
#
_symmetry.space_group_name_H-M   'P 1'
#
loop_
_entity.id
_entity.type
_entity.pdbx_description
1 polymer ?
#
loop_
_entity_poly.entity_id
_entity_poly.type
_entity_poly.pdbx_seq_one_letter_code
_entity_poly.pdbx_strand_id
1 'polypeptide(L)'
;MTPGTLVLLHAPLDTAAAWGDLPELLRSRGHDVVAPTVAEGGGARYVARASLIIAATDPVAPLVLVGHGTAGPLLPAVALAQRAAHRKVGGYVFVDALLPRPRREHEHEHGHGHGPEGGAAPAVPADWPEAPCGYLRTHADRTAFAATGAAAGHEQAVREARLRGWPVVEQEPPVTAGQALGDLLAAL
;
A
#
# COMPACT_ATOMS: atom_id res chain seq x y z
N MET A 1 1.46 -5.03 -17.02
CA MET A 1 1.78 -3.65 -17.44
C MET A 1 3.26 -3.37 -17.17
N THR A 2 3.86 -2.31 -17.74
CA THR A 2 5.21 -1.89 -17.33
C THR A 2 5.10 -0.60 -16.51
N PRO A 3 5.43 -0.62 -15.20
CA PRO A 3 5.42 0.58 -14.39
C PRO A 3 6.51 1.55 -14.85
N GLY A 4 6.24 2.86 -14.77
CA GLY A 4 7.28 3.87 -14.87
C GLY A 4 8.11 3.88 -13.59
N THR A 5 7.47 4.16 -12.45
CA THR A 5 8.08 4.11 -11.12
C THR A 5 7.20 3.31 -10.14
N LEU A 6 7.85 2.45 -9.33
CA LEU A 6 7.25 1.78 -8.19
C LEU A 6 7.40 2.64 -6.94
N VAL A 7 6.30 2.90 -6.23
CA VAL A 7 6.31 3.67 -4.98
C VAL A 7 5.98 2.76 -3.80
N LEU A 8 6.95 2.55 -2.89
CA LEU A 8 6.82 1.65 -1.75
C LEU A 8 6.52 2.43 -0.47
N LEU A 9 5.27 2.38 -0.01
CA LEU A 9 4.76 3.09 1.16
C LEU A 9 4.71 2.18 2.39
N HIS A 10 5.59 2.43 3.36
CA HIS A 10 5.62 1.72 4.63
C HIS A 10 4.41 2.10 5.51
N ALA A 11 4.03 1.25 6.46
CA ALA A 11 2.98 1.56 7.42
C ALA A 11 3.27 2.87 8.17
N PRO A 12 2.27 3.75 8.44
CA PRO A 12 2.43 4.87 9.35
C PRO A 12 3.03 4.44 10.70
N LEU A 13 3.89 5.29 11.28
CA LEU A 13 4.66 5.03 12.51
C LEU A 13 5.74 3.94 12.39
N ASP A 14 5.90 3.37 11.20
CA ASP A 14 7.07 2.57 10.83
C ASP A 14 8.08 3.44 10.05
N THR A 15 9.12 2.82 9.51
CA THR A 15 10.12 3.49 8.66
C THR A 15 10.28 2.76 7.32
N ALA A 16 10.94 3.40 6.36
CA ALA A 16 11.29 2.75 5.09
C ALA A 16 12.17 1.50 5.27
N ALA A 17 12.84 1.33 6.42
CA ALA A 17 13.60 0.12 6.73
C ALA A 17 12.74 -1.14 6.83
N ALA A 18 11.42 -1.01 7.02
CA ALA A 18 10.48 -2.12 7.00
C ALA A 18 10.49 -2.90 5.67
N TRP A 19 10.95 -2.26 4.58
CA TRP A 19 11.11 -2.93 3.29
C TRP A 19 12.38 -3.79 3.18
N GLY A 20 13.32 -3.68 4.13
CA GLY A 20 14.61 -4.35 4.04
C GLY A 20 15.30 -4.06 2.70
N ASP A 21 15.84 -5.11 2.07
CA ASP A 21 16.54 -5.02 0.78
C ASP A 21 15.59 -5.01 -0.44
N LEU A 22 14.27 -4.99 -0.23
CA LEU A 22 13.30 -5.05 -1.33
C LEU A 22 13.47 -3.93 -2.37
N PRO A 23 13.68 -2.65 -1.99
CA PRO A 23 13.87 -1.57 -2.96
C PRO A 23 15.11 -1.82 -3.84
N GLU A 24 16.23 -2.20 -3.25
CA GLU A 24 17.49 -2.49 -3.93
C GLU A 24 17.35 -3.71 -4.85
N LEU A 25 16.64 -4.74 -4.39
CA LEU A 25 16.37 -5.93 -5.17
C LEU A 25 15.50 -5.62 -6.40
N LEU A 26 14.47 -4.79 -6.26
CA LEU A 26 13.64 -4.36 -7.40
C LEU A 26 14.43 -3.50 -8.39
N ARG A 27 15.29 -2.59 -7.89
CA ARG A 27 16.20 -1.81 -8.75
C ARG A 27 17.19 -2.70 -9.50
N SER A 28 17.72 -3.74 -8.86
CA SER A 28 18.62 -4.71 -9.52
C SER A 28 17.94 -5.47 -10.68
N ARG A 29 16.60 -5.50 -10.69
CA ARG A 29 15.77 -6.08 -11.74
C ARG A 29 15.31 -5.06 -12.79
N GLY A 30 15.83 -3.82 -12.73
CA GLY A 30 15.55 -2.77 -13.70
C GLY A 30 14.31 -1.93 -13.42
N HIS A 31 13.68 -2.05 -12.25
CA HIS A 31 12.59 -1.16 -11.86
C HIS A 31 13.12 0.17 -11.31
N ASP A 32 12.48 1.27 -11.66
CA ASP A 32 12.63 2.53 -10.94
C ASP A 32 11.78 2.47 -9.65
N VAL A 33 12.40 2.77 -8.51
CA VAL A 33 11.80 2.55 -7.19
C VAL A 33 12.03 3.74 -6.27
N VAL A 34 10.92 4.29 -5.77
CA VAL A 34 10.88 5.33 -4.73
C VAL A 34 10.29 4.72 -3.46
N ALA A 35 11.01 4.81 -2.34
CA ALA A 35 10.54 4.35 -1.04
C ALA A 35 10.56 5.54 -0.06
N PRO A 36 9.47 6.34 0.01
CA PRO A 36 9.44 7.53 0.86
C PRO A 36 9.59 7.15 2.35
N THR A 37 10.52 7.81 3.05
CA THR A 37 10.58 7.76 4.52
C THR A 37 9.69 8.85 5.08
N VAL A 38 8.55 8.47 5.65
CA VAL A 38 7.60 9.40 6.29
C VAL A 38 7.80 9.35 7.80
N ALA A 39 8.52 10.35 8.33
CA ALA A 39 9.00 10.34 9.71
C ALA A 39 7.88 10.16 10.76
N GLU A 40 6.76 10.89 10.65
CA GLU A 40 5.68 10.83 11.65
C GLU A 40 4.30 11.23 11.08
N GLY A 41 3.24 10.70 11.73
CA GLY A 41 1.84 11.02 11.49
C GLY A 41 1.05 9.97 10.69
N GLY A 42 -0.22 9.76 11.04
CA GLY A 42 -1.16 8.91 10.31
C GLY A 42 -2.12 9.68 9.38
N GLY A 43 -2.98 8.93 8.68
CA GLY A 43 -4.10 9.47 7.90
C GLY A 43 -3.68 10.56 6.91
N ALA A 44 -4.35 11.71 6.95
CA ALA A 44 -4.12 12.82 6.02
C ALA A 44 -2.69 13.39 6.07
N ARG A 45 -2.04 13.42 7.25
CA ARG A 45 -0.66 13.93 7.38
C ARG A 45 0.33 13.02 6.68
N TYR A 46 0.17 11.70 6.83
CA TYR A 46 0.96 10.71 6.11
C TYR A 46 0.81 10.90 4.61
N VAL A 47 -0.43 10.98 4.12
CA VAL A 47 -0.73 11.14 2.68
C VAL A 47 -0.09 12.41 2.11
N ALA A 48 -0.21 13.54 2.82
CA ALA A 48 0.39 14.79 2.39
C ALA A 48 1.93 14.70 2.32
N ARG A 49 2.57 14.15 3.36
CA ARG A 49 4.04 13.99 3.41
C ARG A 49 4.54 13.03 2.35
N ALA A 50 3.94 11.85 2.23
CA ALA A 50 4.28 10.88 1.20
C ALA A 50 4.15 11.51 -0.20
N SER A 51 3.07 12.23 -0.46
CA SER A 51 2.84 12.85 -1.77
C SER A 51 3.87 13.91 -2.13
N LEU A 52 4.32 14.72 -1.15
CA LEU A 52 5.38 15.71 -1.34
C LEU A 52 6.74 15.06 -1.61
N ILE A 53 7.07 13.99 -0.87
CA ILE A 53 8.33 13.26 -1.08
C ILE A 53 8.32 12.62 -2.47
N ILE A 54 7.23 11.95 -2.86
CA ILE A 54 7.07 11.39 -4.20
C ILE A 54 7.20 12.48 -5.26
N ALA A 55 6.61 13.66 -5.08
CA ALA A 55 6.75 14.75 -6.05
C ALA A 55 8.20 15.24 -6.18
N ALA A 56 8.95 15.29 -5.07
CA ALA A 56 10.34 15.73 -5.07
C ALA A 56 11.31 14.76 -5.76
N THR A 57 10.91 13.50 -5.98
CA THR A 57 11.73 12.52 -6.72
C THR A 57 11.49 12.54 -8.24
N ASP A 58 10.58 13.37 -8.74
CA ASP A 58 10.19 13.46 -10.16
C ASP A 58 9.94 12.09 -10.84
N PRO A 59 8.98 11.30 -10.33
CA PRO A 59 8.83 9.91 -10.74
C PRO A 59 8.17 9.81 -12.13
N VAL A 60 8.57 8.78 -12.87
CA VAL A 60 8.08 8.49 -14.22
C VAL A 60 6.72 7.82 -14.14
N ALA A 61 5.72 8.40 -14.81
CA ALA A 61 4.40 7.79 -14.94
C ALA A 61 4.41 6.62 -15.96
N PRO A 62 3.54 5.60 -15.81
CA PRO A 62 2.54 5.46 -14.76
C PRO A 62 3.13 4.92 -13.44
N LEU A 63 2.65 5.46 -12.32
CA LEU A 63 3.07 5.03 -10.98
C LEU A 63 2.34 3.75 -10.57
N VAL A 64 3.05 2.82 -9.94
CA VAL A 64 2.40 1.73 -9.18
C VAL A 64 2.61 1.98 -7.70
N LEU A 65 1.51 2.13 -6.96
CA LEU A 65 1.55 2.40 -5.54
C LEU A 65 1.46 1.09 -4.76
N VAL A 66 2.49 0.82 -3.94
CA VAL A 66 2.60 -0.38 -3.12
C VAL A 66 2.45 0.04 -1.66
N GLY A 67 1.43 -0.46 -0.96
CA GLY A 67 1.17 -0.12 0.45
C GLY A 67 1.36 -1.33 1.36
N HIS A 68 2.18 -1.17 2.40
CA HIS A 68 2.37 -2.17 3.44
C HIS A 68 1.49 -1.90 4.68
N GLY A 69 0.87 -2.94 5.25
CA GLY A 69 0.14 -2.83 6.51
C GLY A 69 -0.95 -1.77 6.50
N THR A 70 -0.85 -0.83 7.43
CA THR A 70 -1.80 0.28 7.59
C THR A 70 -1.63 1.40 6.55
N ALA A 71 -0.65 1.32 5.65
CA ALA A 71 -0.57 2.21 4.48
C ALA A 71 -1.55 1.81 3.36
N GLY A 72 -2.01 0.55 3.32
CA GLY A 72 -2.97 0.07 2.31
C GLY A 72 -4.20 0.96 2.18
N PRO A 73 -4.93 1.26 3.27
CA PRO A 73 -6.09 2.15 3.22
C PRO A 73 -5.80 3.58 2.76
N LEU A 74 -4.54 4.01 2.76
CA LEU A 74 -4.12 5.37 2.38
C LEU A 74 -3.81 5.51 0.89
N LEU A 75 -3.61 4.39 0.17
CA LEU A 75 -3.25 4.40 -1.26
C LEU A 75 -4.19 5.20 -2.15
N PRO A 76 -5.54 5.14 -2.00
CA PRO A 76 -6.44 5.93 -2.86
C PRO A 76 -6.24 7.44 -2.72
N ALA A 77 -5.95 7.92 -1.51
CA ALA A 77 -5.73 9.34 -1.26
C ALA A 77 -4.36 9.81 -1.78
N VAL A 78 -3.33 8.96 -1.69
CA VAL A 78 -2.03 9.21 -2.34
C VAL A 78 -2.22 9.26 -3.86
N ALA A 79 -2.95 8.31 -4.44
CA ALA A 79 -3.24 8.28 -5.87
C ALA A 79 -3.98 9.53 -6.36
N LEU A 80 -4.98 9.99 -5.61
CA LEU A 80 -5.69 11.23 -5.90
C LEU A 80 -4.73 12.42 -5.96
N ALA A 81 -3.80 12.52 -5.00
CA ALA A 81 -2.79 13.57 -4.98
C ALA A 81 -1.82 13.47 -6.18
N GLN A 82 -1.40 12.26 -6.57
CA GLN A 82 -0.54 12.06 -7.74
C GLN A 82 -1.26 12.42 -9.05
N ARG A 83 -2.53 12.05 -9.19
CA ARG A 83 -3.37 12.41 -10.33
C ARG A 83 -3.59 13.92 -10.44
N ALA A 84 -3.83 14.60 -9.32
CA ALA A 84 -3.93 16.06 -9.28
C ALA A 84 -2.63 16.75 -9.74
N ALA A 85 -1.49 16.07 -9.59
CA ALA A 85 -0.20 16.49 -10.10
C ALA A 85 0.14 15.89 -11.48
N HIS A 86 -0.88 15.47 -12.25
CA HIS A 86 -0.80 14.92 -13.61
C HIS A 86 0.03 13.63 -13.76
N ARG A 87 0.24 12.89 -12.67
CA ARG A 87 0.90 11.57 -12.71
C ARG A 87 -0.15 10.46 -12.69
N LYS A 88 -0.27 9.74 -13.80
CA LYS A 88 -1.17 8.59 -13.90
C LYS A 88 -0.77 7.51 -12.91
N VAL A 89 -1.72 6.97 -12.16
CA VAL A 89 -1.55 5.74 -11.38
C VAL A 89 -1.92 4.56 -12.29
N GLY A 90 -0.96 3.67 -12.52
CA GLY A 90 -1.09 2.47 -13.34
C GLY A 90 -1.63 1.26 -12.59
N GLY A 91 -1.49 1.24 -11.25
CA GLY A 91 -2.09 0.21 -10.42
C GLY A 91 -1.70 0.31 -8.94
N TYR A 92 -2.26 -0.61 -8.18
CA TYR A 92 -2.13 -0.70 -6.72
C TYR A 92 -1.67 -2.10 -6.32
N VAL A 93 -0.75 -2.18 -5.38
CA VAL A 93 -0.36 -3.43 -4.73
C VAL A 93 -0.48 -3.30 -3.23
N PHE A 94 -1.22 -4.23 -2.62
CA PHE A 94 -1.38 -4.34 -1.17
C PHE A 94 -0.45 -5.45 -0.68
N VAL A 95 0.52 -5.12 0.17
CA VAL A 95 1.46 -6.09 0.76
C VAL A 95 1.14 -6.22 2.23
N ASP A 96 0.64 -7.38 2.67
CA ASP A 96 0.27 -7.63 4.07
C ASP A 96 -0.51 -6.43 4.66
N ALA A 97 -1.54 -5.99 3.94
CA ALA A 97 -2.17 -4.70 4.16
C ALA A 97 -3.69 -4.80 4.28
N LEU A 98 -4.28 -3.86 4.99
CA LEU A 98 -5.73 -3.68 4.98
C LEU A 98 -6.17 -3.04 3.66
N LEU A 99 -7.35 -3.43 3.17
CA LEU A 99 -7.92 -2.80 1.99
C LEU A 99 -8.63 -1.49 2.34
N PRO A 100 -8.63 -0.49 1.42
CA PRO A 100 -9.47 0.68 1.56
C PRO A 100 -10.94 0.31 1.69
N ARG A 101 -11.60 0.89 2.68
CA ARG A 101 -13.03 0.72 2.94
C ARG A 101 -13.73 2.07 2.74
N PRO A 102 -14.79 2.13 1.91
CA PRO A 102 -15.65 3.31 1.87
C PRO A 102 -16.18 3.58 3.27
N ARG A 103 -16.10 4.84 3.72
CA ARG A 103 -16.67 5.22 5.01
C ARG A 103 -18.18 4.97 4.96
N ARG A 104 -18.71 4.17 5.88
CA ARG A 104 -20.15 4.02 6.03
C ARG A 104 -20.68 5.28 6.71
N GLU A 105 -21.76 5.83 6.17
CA GLU A 105 -22.39 7.09 6.58
C GLU A 105 -22.78 7.12 8.07
N HIS A 106 -22.86 5.95 8.72
CA HIS A 106 -23.21 5.76 10.13
C HIS A 106 -22.01 5.59 11.09
N GLU A 107 -20.76 5.78 10.66
CA GLU A 107 -19.64 5.97 11.60
C GLU A 107 -19.68 7.41 12.15
N HIS A 108 -20.69 7.66 12.97
CA HIS A 108 -20.74 8.82 13.84
C HIS A 108 -19.49 8.84 14.71
N GLU A 109 -18.93 10.04 14.84
CA GLU A 109 -17.81 10.44 15.68
C GLU A 109 -18.17 10.24 17.17
N HIS A 110 -18.32 8.98 17.60
CA HIS A 110 -18.58 8.59 18.97
C HIS A 110 -17.56 7.55 19.39
N GLY A 111 -16.39 8.08 19.78
CA GLY A 111 -15.29 7.31 20.33
C GLY A 111 -14.25 8.25 20.90
N HIS A 112 -14.55 8.86 22.04
CA HIS A 112 -13.53 9.36 22.95
C HIS A 112 -12.62 8.18 23.35
N GLY A 113 -11.50 8.03 22.64
CA GLY A 113 -10.45 7.06 22.93
C GLY A 113 -9.10 7.73 22.73
N HIS A 114 -8.39 7.94 23.83
CA HIS A 114 -7.14 8.69 23.93
C HIS A 114 -5.99 8.12 23.07
N GLY A 115 -5.38 8.99 22.25
CA GLY A 115 -4.02 8.87 21.71
C GLY A 115 -3.74 10.01 20.70
N PRO A 116 -2.66 10.80 20.80
CA PRO A 116 -2.49 12.01 19.99
C PRO A 116 -2.09 11.79 18.51
N GLU A 117 -2.10 10.56 17.97
CA GLU A 117 -1.36 10.25 16.73
C GLU A 117 -2.12 9.44 15.66
N GLY A 118 -3.34 8.97 15.93
CA GLY A 118 -4.15 8.17 14.99
C GLY A 118 -5.08 8.99 14.11
N GLY A 119 -4.55 9.77 13.17
CA GLY A 119 -5.39 10.50 12.20
C GLY A 119 -6.27 9.55 11.38
N ALA A 120 -7.58 9.79 11.35
CA ALA A 120 -8.53 8.98 10.57
C ALA A 120 -8.07 8.86 9.10
N ALA A 121 -8.24 7.67 8.52
CA ALA A 121 -7.96 7.46 7.10
C ALA A 121 -8.85 8.39 6.27
N PRO A 122 -8.29 9.05 5.24
CA PRO A 122 -9.09 9.89 4.34
C PRO A 122 -10.17 9.07 3.63
N ALA A 123 -11.27 9.72 3.27
CA ALA A 123 -12.35 9.08 2.53
C ALA A 123 -11.81 8.52 1.19
N VAL A 124 -12.25 7.31 0.86
CA VAL A 124 -11.92 6.68 -0.42
C VAL A 124 -12.65 7.45 -1.54
N PRO A 125 -11.94 7.87 -2.61
CA PRO A 125 -12.57 8.52 -3.76
C PRO A 125 -13.65 7.65 -4.40
N ALA A 126 -14.70 8.27 -4.93
CA ALA A 126 -15.85 7.56 -5.50
C ALA A 126 -15.51 6.76 -6.78
N ASP A 127 -14.47 7.16 -7.50
CA ASP A 127 -13.97 6.53 -8.72
C ASP A 127 -12.94 5.43 -8.47
N TRP A 128 -12.68 5.08 -7.20
CA TRP A 128 -11.70 4.06 -6.85
C TRP A 128 -12.29 2.63 -6.87
N PRO A 129 -11.54 1.62 -7.36
CA PRO A 129 -10.22 1.73 -7.99
C PRO A 129 -10.31 2.15 -9.45
N GLU A 130 -9.50 3.13 -9.85
CA GLU A 130 -9.37 3.60 -11.24
C GLU A 130 -8.30 2.84 -12.04
N ALA A 131 -7.58 1.92 -11.38
CA ALA A 131 -6.48 1.15 -11.96
C ALA A 131 -6.44 -0.28 -11.36
N PRO A 132 -5.82 -1.27 -12.04
CA PRO A 132 -5.69 -2.65 -11.54
C PRO A 132 -5.13 -2.71 -10.12
N CYS A 133 -5.65 -3.65 -9.32
CA CYS A 133 -5.23 -3.90 -7.94
C CYS A 133 -4.72 -5.33 -7.82
N GLY A 134 -3.65 -5.52 -7.05
CA GLY A 134 -3.11 -6.83 -6.69
C GLY A 134 -2.86 -6.91 -5.20
N TYR A 135 -2.82 -8.14 -4.68
CA TYR A 135 -2.51 -8.40 -3.27
C TYR A 135 -1.37 -9.40 -3.16
N LEU A 136 -0.36 -9.08 -2.34
CA LEU A 136 0.71 -9.97 -1.95
C LEU A 136 0.60 -10.25 -0.44
N ARG A 137 0.53 -11.52 -0.07
CA ARG A 137 0.64 -11.95 1.33
C ARG A 137 1.95 -12.68 1.55
N THR A 138 2.78 -12.23 2.49
CA THR A 138 4.07 -12.85 2.75
C THR A 138 3.95 -14.09 3.65
N HIS A 139 4.92 -14.99 3.56
CA HIS A 139 5.03 -16.13 4.48
C HIS A 139 5.23 -15.66 5.94
N ALA A 140 5.97 -14.57 6.14
CA ALA A 140 6.21 -14.01 7.46
C ALA A 140 4.90 -13.52 8.12
N ASP A 141 4.04 -12.81 7.38
CA ASP A 141 2.71 -12.39 7.89
C ASP A 141 1.82 -13.60 8.22
N ARG A 142 1.81 -14.62 7.36
CA ARG A 142 0.98 -15.82 7.55
C ARG A 142 1.39 -16.69 8.73
N THR A 143 2.69 -16.73 9.02
CA THR A 143 3.27 -17.55 10.10
C THR A 143 3.51 -16.78 11.39
N ALA A 144 3.43 -15.44 11.35
CA ALA A 144 3.33 -14.63 12.56
C ALA A 144 2.17 -15.19 13.40
N PHE A 145 2.44 -15.47 14.68
CA PHE A 145 1.45 -16.06 15.58
C PHE A 145 0.12 -15.29 15.46
N ALA A 146 -0.98 -16.02 15.24
CA ALA A 146 -2.36 -15.51 15.14
C ALA A 146 -2.85 -14.75 16.40
N ALA A 147 -1.95 -14.46 17.35
CA ALA A 147 -2.16 -13.72 18.57
C ALA A 147 -2.38 -12.20 18.36
N THR A 148 -2.23 -11.67 17.13
CA THR A 148 -2.49 -10.26 16.83
C THR A 148 -3.68 -10.10 15.89
N GLY A 149 -4.55 -9.11 16.15
CA GLY A 149 -5.70 -8.81 15.29
C GLY A 149 -5.33 -8.40 13.86
N ALA A 150 -4.05 -8.08 13.60
CA ALA A 150 -3.54 -7.73 12.28
C ALA A 150 -3.60 -8.91 11.30
N ALA A 151 -3.16 -10.11 11.72
CA ALA A 151 -3.15 -11.30 10.85
C ALA A 151 -4.56 -11.69 10.39
N ALA A 152 -5.55 -11.62 11.29
CA ALA A 152 -6.96 -11.84 10.95
C ALA A 152 -7.49 -10.76 9.99
N GLY A 153 -7.06 -9.50 10.18
CA GLY A 153 -7.36 -8.40 9.26
C GLY A 153 -6.80 -8.63 7.85
N HIS A 154 -5.56 -9.10 7.73
CA HIS A 154 -4.92 -9.40 6.45
C HIS A 154 -5.52 -10.63 5.76
N GLU A 155 -5.92 -11.65 6.52
CA GLU A 155 -6.65 -12.80 5.97
C GLU A 155 -8.01 -12.38 5.39
N GLN A 156 -8.71 -11.50 6.09
CA GLN A 156 -9.94 -10.90 5.59
C GLN A 156 -9.69 -10.05 4.34
N ALA A 157 -8.62 -9.27 4.31
CA ALA A 157 -8.22 -8.48 3.14
C ALA A 157 -7.94 -9.36 1.92
N VAL A 158 -7.25 -10.49 2.09
CA VAL A 158 -7.05 -11.49 1.02
C VAL A 158 -8.37 -12.04 0.49
N ARG A 159 -9.31 -12.39 1.37
CA ARG A 159 -10.64 -12.86 0.95
C ARG A 159 -11.37 -11.79 0.14
N GLU A 160 -11.36 -10.54 0.61
CA GLU A 160 -11.97 -9.42 -0.10
C GLU A 160 -11.32 -9.17 -1.46
N ALA A 161 -9.99 -9.24 -1.57
CA ALA A 161 -9.27 -9.09 -2.85
C ALA A 161 -9.68 -10.17 -3.86
N ARG A 162 -9.79 -11.43 -3.43
CA ARG A 162 -10.28 -12.54 -4.27
C ARG A 162 -11.71 -12.32 -4.73
N LEU A 163 -12.60 -11.88 -3.84
CA LEU A 163 -14.00 -11.59 -4.19
C LEU A 163 -14.12 -10.43 -5.19
N ARG A 164 -13.18 -9.49 -5.18
CA ARG A 164 -13.08 -8.40 -6.16
C ARG A 164 -12.41 -8.84 -7.48
N GLY A 165 -11.96 -10.09 -7.59
CA GLY A 165 -11.29 -10.62 -8.78
C GLY A 165 -9.85 -10.13 -8.96
N TRP A 166 -9.22 -9.61 -7.90
CA TRP A 166 -7.85 -9.13 -7.97
C TRP A 166 -6.85 -10.29 -7.95
N PRO A 167 -5.73 -10.22 -8.69
CA PRO A 167 -4.63 -11.16 -8.53
C PRO A 167 -4.14 -11.17 -7.09
N VAL A 168 -4.10 -12.36 -6.49
CA VAL A 168 -3.58 -12.58 -5.13
C VAL A 168 -2.43 -13.57 -5.19
N VAL A 169 -1.26 -13.15 -4.72
CA VAL A 169 -0.08 -14.00 -4.56
C VAL A 169 0.14 -14.21 -3.07
N GLU A 170 0.15 -15.48 -2.65
CA GLU A 170 0.64 -15.86 -1.33
C GLU A 170 2.07 -16.36 -1.51
N GLN A 171 3.03 -15.60 -1.03
CA GLN A 171 4.44 -15.95 -1.15
C GLN A 171 4.77 -17.09 -0.19
N GLU A 172 5.42 -18.13 -0.73
CA GLU A 172 5.97 -19.27 0.00
C GLU A 172 7.47 -19.41 -0.30
N PRO A 173 8.31 -19.76 0.71
CA PRO A 173 9.68 -20.15 0.45
C PRO A 173 9.73 -21.37 -0.50
N PRO A 174 10.69 -21.42 -1.45
CA PRO A 174 11.88 -20.57 -1.53
C PRO A 174 11.71 -19.26 -2.33
N VAL A 175 10.52 -18.94 -2.84
CA VAL A 175 10.28 -17.71 -3.61
C VAL A 175 10.43 -16.51 -2.68
N THR A 176 11.28 -15.54 -3.04
CA THR A 176 11.46 -14.32 -2.23
C THR A 176 10.27 -13.37 -2.38
N ALA A 177 10.00 -12.53 -1.38
CA ALA A 177 8.95 -11.50 -1.47
C ALA A 177 9.12 -10.58 -2.70
N GLY A 178 10.36 -10.24 -3.06
CA GLY A 178 10.63 -9.43 -4.25
C GLY A 178 10.39 -10.16 -5.58
N GLN A 179 10.55 -11.49 -5.64
CA GLN A 179 10.14 -12.27 -6.81
C GLN A 179 8.61 -12.33 -6.92
N ALA A 180 7.95 -12.68 -5.83
CA ALA A 180 6.49 -12.73 -5.77
C ALA A 180 5.84 -11.38 -6.12
N LEU A 181 6.43 -10.27 -5.66
CA LEU A 181 6.01 -8.91 -6.03
C LEU A 181 6.24 -8.64 -7.52
N GLY A 182 7.39 -9.03 -8.08
CA GLY A 182 7.67 -8.88 -9.51
C GLY A 182 6.67 -9.64 -10.39
N ASP A 183 6.35 -10.88 -10.03
CA ASP A 183 5.36 -11.71 -10.73
C ASP A 183 3.95 -11.09 -10.64
N LEU A 184 3.59 -10.58 -9.47
CA LEU A 184 2.32 -9.87 -9.27
C LEU A 184 2.25 -8.61 -10.13
N LEU A 185 3.31 -7.80 -10.18
CA LEU A 185 3.39 -6.60 -11.01
C LEU A 185 3.25 -6.92 -12.51
N ALA A 186 3.79 -8.05 -12.96
CA ALA A 186 3.64 -8.51 -14.33
C ALA A 186 2.19 -8.93 -14.67
N ALA A 187 1.44 -9.40 -13.67
CA ALA A 187 0.05 -9.84 -13.81
C ALA A 187 -1.00 -8.71 -13.74
N LEU A 188 -0.61 -7.49 -13.34
CA LEU A 188 -1.45 -6.28 -13.37
C LEU A 188 -1.51 -5.64 -14.76
#